data_AF-A0A918WRX1-F1
#
_entry.id   AF-A0A918WRX1-F1
#
_cell.length_a   1.000
_cell.length_b   1.000
_cell.length_c   1.000
_cell.angle_alpha   90.00
_cell.angle_beta   90.00
_cell.angle_gamma   90.00
#
_symmetry.space_group_name_H-M   'P 1'
#
loop_
_entity.id
_entity.type
_entity.pdbx_description
1 polymer ?
#
loop_
_entity_poly.entity_id
_entity_poly.type
_entity_poly.pdbx_seq_one_letter_code
_entity_poly.pdbx_strand_id
1 'polypeptide(L)' 'MKQLLEAIKAKYLCLHDWEVVHKTEYVTYWEILLKCKKCGKLRKKRV' A
#
# COMPACT_ATOMS: atom_id res chain seq x y z
N MET A 1 4.97 -3.26 -26.80
CA MET A 1 3.88 -3.88 -26.00
C MET A 1 4.34 -4.67 -24.77
N LYS A 2 5.51 -5.34 -24.77
CA LYS A 2 5.96 -6.15 -23.60
C LYS A 2 6.07 -5.36 -22.28
N GLN A 3 6.60 -4.14 -22.31
CA GLN A 3 6.88 -3.37 -21.09
C GLN A 3 5.61 -2.91 -20.35
N LEU A 4 4.55 -2.55 -21.08
CA LEU A 4 3.26 -2.16 -20.50
C LEU A 4 2.58 -3.35 -19.82
N LEU A 5 2.65 -4.54 -20.43
CA LEU A 5 2.05 -5.75 -19.89
C LEU A 5 2.74 -6.20 -18.60
N GLU A 6 4.06 -6.10 -18.53
CA GLU A 6 4.83 -6.43 -17.32
C GLU A 6 4.57 -5.42 -16.19
N ALA A 7 4.42 -4.13 -16.51
CA ALA A 7 4.01 -3.12 -15.54
C ALA A 7 2.58 -3.35 -15.00
N ILE A 8 1.65 -3.78 -15.86
CA ILE A 8 0.28 -4.14 -15.47
C ILE A 8 0.30 -5.39 -14.59
N LYS A 9 1.02 -6.45 -14.96
CA LYS A 9 1.18 -7.65 -14.13
C LYS A 9 1.79 -7.32 -12.77
N ALA A 10 2.85 -6.51 -12.71
CA ALA A 10 3.45 -6.12 -11.44
C ALA A 10 2.48 -5.32 -10.55
N LYS A 11 1.58 -4.53 -11.13
CA LYS A 11 0.59 -3.72 -10.40
C LYS A 11 -0.60 -4.54 -9.91
N TYR A 12 -1.10 -5.49 -10.70
CA TYR A 12 -2.28 -6.31 -10.36
C TYR A 12 -1.95 -7.61 -9.63
N LEU A 13 -0.77 -8.19 -9.90
CA LEU A 13 -0.25 -9.39 -9.23
C LEU A 13 0.59 -9.06 -7.99
N CYS A 14 0.64 -7.78 -7.64
CA CYS A 14 1.16 -7.33 -6.36
C CYS A 14 0.28 -7.95 -5.26
N LEU A 15 0.81 -8.94 -4.54
CA LEU A 15 0.22 -9.52 -3.31
C LEU A 15 0.05 -8.51 -2.16
N HIS A 16 0.29 -7.22 -2.44
CA HIS A 16 0.24 -6.09 -1.53
C HIS A 16 0.86 -6.39 -0.16
N ASP A 17 2.20 -6.56 -0.15
CA ASP A 17 2.96 -6.54 1.10
C ASP A 17 2.96 -5.11 1.64
N TRP A 18 2.13 -4.85 2.65
CA TRP A 18 1.92 -3.53 3.24
C TRP A 18 2.90 -3.30 4.38
N GLU A 19 3.57 -2.15 4.38
CA GLU A 19 4.36 -1.63 5.49
C GLU A 19 3.69 -0.40 6.10
N VAL A 20 3.84 -0.20 7.41
CA VAL A 20 3.37 1.01 8.09
C VAL A 20 4.38 2.12 7.86
N VAL A 21 3.95 3.19 7.18
CA VAL A 21 4.78 4.37 6.91
C VAL A 21 4.52 5.47 7.92
N HIS A 22 3.26 5.59 8.35
CA HIS A 22 2.87 6.58 9.34
C HIS A 22 1.77 6.01 10.24
N LYS A 23 1.85 6.34 11.52
CA LYS A 23 0.85 5.98 12.52
C LYS A 23 0.55 7.24 13.33
N THR A 24 -0.71 7.63 13.35
CA THR A 24 -1.20 8.73 14.17
C THR A 24 -2.16 8.13 15.19
N GLU A 25 -1.87 8.36 16.47
CA GLU A 25 -2.72 7.95 17.57
C GLU A 25 -3.65 9.10 17.94
N TYR A 26 -4.95 8.80 18.01
CA TYR A 26 -5.96 9.68 18.54
C TYR A 26 -6.57 9.03 19.78
N VAL A 27 -7.24 9.84 20.59
CA VAL A 27 -7.84 9.40 21.87
C VAL A 27 -8.75 8.19 21.72
N THR A 28 -9.42 8.03 20.56
CA THR A 28 -10.44 7.01 20.33
C THR A 28 -10.13 6.06 19.17
N TYR A 29 -9.08 6.32 18.38
CA TYR A 29 -8.72 5.50 17.22
C TYR A 29 -7.28 5.74 16.77
N TRP A 30 -6.80 4.87 15.89
CA TRP A 30 -5.50 4.97 15.27
C TRP A 30 -5.68 5.14 13.76
N GLU A 31 -5.01 6.11 13.18
CA GLU A 31 -4.87 6.22 11.73
C GLU A 31 -3.52 5.68 11.29
N ILE A 32 -3.57 4.68 10.42
CA ILE A 32 -2.40 3.97 9.91
C ILE A 32 -2.33 4.21 8.41
N LEU A 33 -1.23 4.82 7.96
CA LEU A 33 -0.89 4.91 6.55
C LEU A 33 0.01 3.72 6.18
N LEU A 34 -0.52 2.86 5.32
CA LEU A 34 0.18 1.72 4.76
C LEU A 34 0.70 2.04 3.37
N LYS A 35 1.91 1.63 3.06
CA LYS A 35 2.48 1.64 1.69
C LYS A 35 2.79 0.22 1.28
N CYS A 36 2.55 -0.11 0.03
CA CYS A 36 3.01 -1.38 -0.49
C CYS A 36 4.50 -1.28 -0.85
N LYS A 37 5.33 -2.17 -0.28
CA LYS A 37 6.77 -2.24 -0.58
C LYS A 37 7.06 -2.45 -2.07
N LYS A 38 6.20 -3.20 -2.76
CA LYS A 38 6.41 -3.61 -4.16
C LYS A 38 5.91 -2.58 -5.16
N CYS A 39 4.65 -2.14 -5.04
CA CYS A 39 4.03 -1.26 -6.03
C CYS A 39 3.89 0.21 -5.60
N GLY A 40 4.30 0.54 -4.37
CA GLY A 40 4.23 1.90 -3.82
C GLY A 40 2.82 2.42 -3.56
N LYS A 41 1.78 1.60 -3.77
CA LYS A 41 0.38 1.97 -3.50
C LYS A 41 0.22 2.37 -2.04
N LEU A 42 -0.60 3.38 -1.79
CA LEU A 42 -0.91 3.84 -0.43
C LEU A 42 -2.32 3.40 -0.04
N ARG A 43 -2.50 3.05 1.23
CA ARG A 43 -3.77 2.71 1.84
C ARG A 43 -3.86 3.32 3.23
N LYS A 44 -4.92 4.07 3.51
CA LYS A 44 -5.23 4.53 4.86
C LYS A 44 -6.15 3.51 5.54
N LYS A 45 -5.89 3.20 6.81
CA LYS A 45 -6.72 2.33 7.64
C LYS A 45 -6.95 3.02 8.99
N ARG A 46 -8.20 3.05 9.43
CA ARG A 46 -8.58 3.42 10.79
C ARG A 46 -8.77 2.14 11.60
N VAL A 47 -8.18 2.08 12.79
CA VAL A 47 -8.29 0.96 13.75
C VAL A 47 -8.76 1.49 15.08
#